data_AF-A0A957RJB9-F1
#
_entry.id   AF-A0A957RJB9-F1
#
_cell.length_a   1.000
_cell.length_b   1.000
_cell.length_c   1.000
_cell.angle_alpha   90.00
_cell.angle_beta   90.00
_cell.angle_gamma   90.00
#
_symmetry.space_group_name_H-M   'P 1'
#
loop_
_entity.id
_entity.type
_entity.pdbx_description
1 polymer ?
#
loop_
_entity_poly.entity_id
_entity_poly.type
_entity_poly.pdbx_seq_one_letter_code
_entity_poly.pdbx_strand_id
1 'polypeptide(L)'
;IFRALKQFLSGDEPWDIELFQDMLDGQLHGRLARLAAYASTLPNPDVMVMREDAVKVLLRMRQDRLRAETTRIKYLLDEFQREGDQESLRSFDRINNLNLRELAHLQRVTVLIPQEMFRRNARPQAIKLS
;
A
#
# COMPACT_ATOMS: atom_id res chain seq x y z
N ILE A 1 1.67 15.48 4.32
CA ILE A 1 2.47 14.91 3.21
C ILE A 1 2.28 13.40 3.13
N PHE A 2 2.88 12.57 4.00
CA PHE A 2 2.76 11.11 3.86
C PHE A 2 1.31 10.61 3.82
N ARG A 3 0.42 11.10 4.70
CA ARG A 3 -1.03 10.77 4.66
C ARG A 3 -1.69 11.12 3.32
N ALA A 4 -1.41 12.32 2.80
CA ALA A 4 -1.92 12.77 1.52
C ALA A 4 -1.36 11.91 0.38
N LEU A 5 -0.07 11.55 0.43
CA LEU A 5 0.54 10.64 -0.53
C LEU A 5 -0.17 9.28 -0.56
N LYS A 6 -0.54 8.73 0.61
CA LYS A 6 -1.34 7.50 0.67
C LYS A 6 -2.67 7.65 -0.03
N GLN A 7 -3.34 8.78 0.15
CA GLN A 7 -4.65 9.06 -0.43
C GLN A 7 -4.55 9.21 -1.95
N PHE A 8 -3.57 9.96 -2.43
CA PHE A 8 -3.28 10.16 -3.85
C PHE A 8 -2.99 8.82 -4.55
N LEU A 9 -2.09 8.00 -3.98
CA LEU A 9 -1.75 6.69 -4.52
C LEU A 9 -2.86 5.64 -4.39
N SER A 10 -3.91 5.92 -3.64
CA SER A 10 -5.10 5.07 -3.55
C SER A 10 -6.19 5.48 -4.55
N GLY A 11 -6.01 6.60 -5.26
CA GLY A 11 -6.89 7.02 -6.35
C GLY A 11 -6.54 6.37 -7.67
N ASP A 12 -7.36 6.64 -8.69
CA ASP A 12 -7.17 6.13 -10.05
C ASP A 12 -6.24 7.05 -10.89
N GLU A 13 -5.83 8.19 -10.34
CA GLU A 13 -4.97 9.14 -11.03
C GLU A 13 -3.52 8.65 -11.13
N PRO A 14 -2.87 8.83 -12.30
CA PRO A 14 -1.47 8.47 -12.48
C PRO A 14 -0.58 9.33 -11.57
N TRP A 15 0.53 8.75 -11.12
CA TRP A 15 1.50 9.45 -10.29
C TRP A 15 2.08 10.67 -11.03
N ASP A 16 1.85 11.85 -10.46
CA ASP A 16 2.40 13.12 -10.92
C ASP A 16 2.74 13.99 -9.69
N ILE A 17 3.95 14.54 -9.66
CA ILE A 17 4.45 15.31 -8.51
C ILE A 17 3.79 16.68 -8.39
N GLU A 18 3.42 17.30 -9.51
CA GLU A 18 2.76 18.60 -9.56
C GLU A 18 1.31 18.44 -9.08
N LEU A 19 0.60 17.42 -9.59
CA LEU A 19 -0.74 17.09 -9.11
C LEU A 19 -0.75 16.71 -7.62
N PHE A 20 0.25 15.96 -7.16
CA PHE A 20 0.40 15.64 -5.74
C PHE A 20 0.65 16.91 -4.91
N GLN A 21 1.47 17.84 -5.40
CA GLN A 21 1.75 19.10 -4.72
C GLN A 21 0.49 19.99 -4.64
N ASP A 22 -0.31 20.05 -5.70
CA ASP A 22 -1.57 20.81 -5.73
C ASP A 22 -2.61 20.28 -4.74
N MET A 23 -2.62 18.97 -4.48
CA MET A 23 -3.49 18.36 -3.48
C MET A 23 -3.04 18.63 -2.03
N LEU A 24 -1.80 19.11 -1.81
CA LEU A 24 -1.32 19.46 -0.48
C LEU A 24 -1.75 20.88 -0.09
N ASP A 25 -2.08 21.04 1.19
CA ASP A 25 -2.19 22.37 1.80
C ASP A 25 -0.91 23.18 1.57
N GLY A 26 -1.03 24.47 1.25
CA GLY A 26 0.09 25.36 0.90
C GLY A 26 1.19 25.39 1.97
N GLN A 27 0.84 25.19 3.25
CA GLN A 27 1.85 25.08 4.33
C GLN A 27 2.77 23.85 4.21
N LEU A 28 2.36 22.84 3.46
CA LEU A 28 3.12 21.62 3.21
C LEU A 28 3.99 21.71 1.97
N HIS A 29 3.79 22.68 1.07
CA HIS A 29 4.58 22.84 -0.14
C HIS A 29 6.06 23.05 0.18
N GLY A 30 6.38 23.98 1.09
CA GLY A 30 7.76 24.23 1.54
C GLY A 30 8.38 23.06 2.31
N ARG A 31 7.57 22.17 2.89
CA ARG A 31 8.05 20.92 3.50
C ARG A 31 8.32 19.85 2.43
N LEU A 32 7.48 19.77 1.39
CA LEU A 32 7.69 18.89 0.25
C LEU A 32 8.95 19.29 -0.53
N ALA A 33 9.14 20.57 -0.80
CA ALA A 33 10.33 21.09 -1.49
C ALA A 33 11.62 20.74 -0.74
N ARG A 34 11.63 20.87 0.60
CA ARG A 34 12.78 20.44 1.42
C ARG A 34 13.04 18.95 1.36
N LEU A 35 11.99 18.12 1.34
CA LEU A 35 12.12 16.67 1.18
C LEU A 35 12.68 16.31 -0.21
N ALA A 36 12.21 16.97 -1.27
CA ALA A 36 12.72 16.76 -2.62
C ALA A 36 14.19 17.19 -2.76
N ALA A 37 14.54 18.36 -2.20
CA ALA A 37 15.91 18.84 -2.15
C ALA A 37 16.81 17.86 -1.38
N TYR A 38 16.36 17.37 -0.22
CA TYR A 38 17.10 16.34 0.52
C TYR A 38 17.26 15.05 -0.28
N ALA A 39 16.20 14.57 -0.95
CA ALA A 39 16.27 13.39 -1.80
C ALA A 39 17.32 13.52 -2.91
N SER A 40 17.51 14.72 -3.48
CA SER A 40 18.55 14.99 -4.48
C SER A 40 19.99 14.90 -3.95
N THR A 41 20.17 15.00 -2.63
CA THR A 41 21.49 14.85 -1.98
C THR A 41 21.84 13.40 -1.63
N LEU A 42 20.87 12.49 -1.73
CA LEU A 42 21.12 11.08 -1.47
C LEU A 42 21.90 10.47 -2.65
N PRO A 43 22.82 9.53 -2.38
CA PRO A 43 23.47 8.77 -3.44
C PRO A 43 22.40 8.13 -4.33
N ASN A 44 22.61 8.15 -5.65
CA ASN A 44 21.64 7.58 -6.59
C ASN A 44 21.44 6.10 -6.23
N PRO A 45 20.29 5.71 -5.66
CA PRO A 45 20.13 4.36 -5.18
C PRO A 45 20.00 3.44 -6.40
N ASP A 46 20.44 2.19 -6.27
CA ASP A 46 20.13 1.18 -7.27
C ASP A 46 18.61 1.18 -7.51
N VAL A 47 18.21 1.39 -8.76
CA VAL A 47 16.81 1.45 -9.18
C VAL A 47 16.04 0.20 -8.71
N MET A 48 16.71 -0.95 -8.62
CA MET A 48 16.10 -2.17 -8.10
C MET A 48 15.80 -2.10 -6.61
N VAL A 49 16.71 -1.54 -5.82
CA VAL A 49 16.49 -1.33 -4.38
C VAL A 49 15.35 -0.33 -4.17
N MET A 50 15.29 0.76 -4.95
CA MET A 50 14.17 1.71 -4.86
C MET A 50 12.82 1.07 -5.19
N ARG A 51 12.77 0.23 -6.23
CA ARG A 51 11.54 -0.48 -6.62
C ARG A 51 11.11 -1.48 -5.55
N GLU A 52 12.06 -2.23 -4.98
CA GLU A 52 11.78 -3.15 -3.89
C GLU A 52 11.24 -2.41 -2.66
N ASP A 53 11.86 -1.31 -2.26
CA ASP A 53 11.42 -0.50 -1.13
C ASP A 53 10.05 0.11 -1.36
N ALA A 54 9.77 0.64 -2.56
CA ALA A 54 8.46 1.16 -2.92
C ALA A 54 7.37 0.09 -2.80
N VAL A 55 7.61 -1.12 -3.33
CA VAL A 55 6.66 -2.24 -3.24
C VAL A 55 6.44 -2.65 -1.77
N LYS A 56 7.51 -2.73 -0.97
CA LYS A 56 7.41 -3.02 0.47
C LYS A 56 6.59 -1.98 1.23
N VAL A 57 6.78 -0.69 0.92
CA VAL A 57 6.01 0.40 1.53
C VAL A 57 4.53 0.29 1.17
N LEU A 58 4.20 0.06 -0.09
CA LEU A 58 2.82 -0.10 -0.55
C LEU A 58 2.13 -1.31 0.12
N LEU A 59 2.84 -2.44 0.21
CA LEU A 59 2.33 -3.63 0.88
C LEU A 59 2.11 -3.38 2.38
N ARG A 60 3.04 -2.70 3.06
CA ARG A 60 2.88 -2.31 4.46
C ARG A 60 1.66 -1.41 4.64
N MET A 61 1.48 -0.42 3.77
CA MET A 61 0.31 0.47 3.82
C MET A 61 -1.01 -0.29 3.63
N ARG A 62 -1.06 -1.26 2.72
CA ARG A 62 -2.25 -2.12 2.51
C ARG A 62 -2.51 -3.01 3.73
N GLN A 63 -1.48 -3.60 4.33
CA GLN A 63 -1.60 -4.37 5.56
C GLN A 63 -2.12 -3.52 6.74
N ASP A 64 -1.60 -2.31 6.91
CA ASP A 64 -2.04 -1.39 7.97
C ASP A 64 -3.52 -1.02 7.80
N ARG A 65 -3.95 -0.75 6.57
CA ARG A 65 -5.37 -0.48 6.24
C ARG A 65 -6.25 -1.67 6.59
N LEU A 66 -5.88 -2.88 6.16
CA LEU A 66 -6.63 -4.10 6.46
C LEU A 66 -6.71 -4.39 7.96
N ARG A 67 -5.63 -4.16 8.73
CA ARG A 67 -5.63 -4.31 10.19
C ARG A 67 -6.59 -3.33 10.88
N ALA A 68 -6.60 -2.07 10.42
CA ALA A 68 -7.53 -1.08 10.94
C ALA A 68 -8.99 -1.44 10.61
N GLU A 69 -9.23 -1.95 9.40
CA GLU A 69 -10.56 -2.37 8.95
C GLU A 69 -11.07 -3.59 9.70
N THR A 70 -10.27 -4.65 9.87
CA THR A 70 -10.66 -5.84 10.65
C THR A 70 -10.92 -5.51 12.11
N THR A 71 -10.15 -4.59 12.69
CA THR A 71 -10.38 -4.09 14.05
C THR A 71 -11.74 -3.38 14.15
N ARG A 72 -12.08 -2.51 13.19
CA ARG A 72 -13.40 -1.85 13.14
C ARG A 72 -14.55 -2.84 12.95
N ILE A 73 -14.40 -3.78 12.01
CA ILE A 73 -15.44 -4.79 11.77
C ILE A 73 -15.68 -5.64 13.01
N LYS A 74 -14.63 -5.97 13.77
CA LYS A 74 -14.79 -6.71 15.03
C LYS A 74 -15.68 -5.97 16.02
N TYR A 75 -15.50 -4.66 16.18
CA TYR A 75 -16.39 -3.86 17.03
C TYR A 75 -17.85 -3.88 16.56
N LEU A 76 -18.07 -3.79 15.24
CA LEU A 76 -19.42 -3.88 14.66
C LEU A 76 -20.05 -5.26 14.87
N LEU A 77 -19.28 -6.33 14.71
CA LEU A 77 -19.75 -7.69 14.99
C LEU A 77 -20.18 -7.86 16.45
N ASP A 78 -19.39 -7.33 17.39
CA ASP A 78 -19.73 -7.35 18.81
C ASP A 78 -21.00 -6.52 19.12
N GLU A 79 -21.30 -5.49 18.34
CA GLU A 79 -22.52 -4.68 18.43
C GLU A 79 -23.73 -5.42 17.85
N PHE A 80 -23.65 -5.93 16.62
CA PHE A 80 -24.72 -6.72 16.00
C PHE A 80 -25.06 -7.97 16.81
N GLN A 81 -24.06 -8.60 17.44
CA GLN A 81 -24.27 -9.74 18.33
C GLN A 81 -25.08 -9.36 19.58
N ARG A 82 -24.86 -8.15 20.12
CA ARG A 82 -25.61 -7.63 21.28
C ARG A 82 -27.04 -7.23 20.91
N GLU A 83 -27.23 -6.68 19.71
CA GLU A 83 -28.52 -6.23 19.20
C GLU A 83 -29.37 -7.38 18.62
N GLY A 84 -28.76 -8.54 18.38
CA GLY A 84 -29.44 -9.70 17.79
C GLY A 84 -29.61 -9.62 16.28
N ASP A 85 -28.95 -8.68 15.60
CA ASP A 85 -28.98 -8.54 14.14
C ASP A 85 -28.12 -9.64 13.47
N GLN A 86 -28.76 -10.77 13.21
CA GLN A 86 -28.13 -11.94 12.59
C GLN A 86 -27.77 -11.73 11.11
N GLU A 87 -28.47 -10.82 10.41
CA GLU A 87 -28.20 -10.56 8.99
C GLU A 87 -26.91 -9.77 8.82
N SER A 88 -26.79 -8.65 9.54
CA SER A 88 -25.59 -7.83 9.57
C SER A 88 -24.40 -8.62 10.10
N LEU A 89 -24.59 -9.44 11.13
CA LEU A 89 -23.54 -10.29 11.68
C LEU A 89 -22.95 -11.26 10.64
N ARG A 90 -23.79 -11.95 9.86
CA ARG A 90 -23.31 -12.86 8.80
C ARG A 90 -22.62 -12.12 7.66
N SER A 91 -23.15 -10.96 7.27
CA SER A 91 -22.58 -10.14 6.20
C SER A 91 -21.18 -9.64 6.58
N PHE A 92 -21.05 -9.02 7.76
CA PHE A 92 -19.78 -8.48 8.23
C PHE A 92 -18.77 -9.56 8.59
N ASP A 93 -19.20 -10.75 9.05
CA ASP A 93 -18.29 -11.86 9.31
C ASP A 93 -17.65 -12.36 8.00
N ARG A 94 -18.41 -12.42 6.90
CA ARG A 94 -17.86 -12.75 5.58
C ARG A 94 -16.82 -11.73 5.12
N ILE A 95 -17.09 -10.43 5.29
CA ILE A 95 -16.15 -9.35 4.95
C ILE A 95 -14.88 -9.46 5.80
N ASN A 96 -15.03 -9.66 7.11
CA ASN A 96 -13.91 -9.81 8.04
C ASN A 96 -13.00 -10.99 7.63
N ASN A 97 -13.61 -12.13 7.30
CA ASN A 97 -12.88 -13.32 6.86
C ASN A 97 -12.11 -13.08 5.54
N LEU A 98 -12.69 -12.33 4.59
CA LEU A 98 -12.00 -11.95 3.36
C LEU A 98 -10.79 -11.04 3.67
N ASN A 99 -10.97 -10.04 4.53
CA ASN A 99 -9.90 -9.12 4.93
C ASN A 99 -8.77 -9.85 5.67
N LEU A 100 -9.08 -10.81 6.54
CA LEU A 100 -8.08 -11.63 7.24
C LEU A 100 -7.29 -12.53 6.29
N ARG A 101 -7.95 -13.14 5.29
CA ARG A 101 -7.28 -13.96 4.27
C ARG A 101 -6.34 -13.12 3.41
N GLU A 102 -6.79 -11.94 2.99
CA GLU A 102 -5.96 -11.00 2.24
C GLU A 102 -4.77 -10.55 3.08
N LEU A 103 -4.97 -10.18 4.35
CA LEU A 103 -3.87 -9.80 5.24
C LEU A 103 -2.81 -10.91 5.35
N ALA A 104 -3.24 -12.16 5.56
CA ALA A 104 -2.35 -13.32 5.62
C ALA A 104 -1.64 -13.60 4.27
N HIS A 105 -2.30 -13.33 3.15
CA HIS A 105 -1.67 -13.41 1.84
C HIS A 105 -0.58 -12.35 1.67
N LEU A 106 -0.87 -11.09 1.97
CA LEU A 106 0.09 -9.99 1.85
C LEU A 106 1.30 -10.17 2.77
N GLN A 107 1.10 -10.69 3.99
CA GLN A 107 2.19 -11.00 4.91
C GLN A 107 3.14 -12.05 4.34
N ARG A 108 2.60 -13.09 3.69
CA ARG A 108 3.42 -14.12 3.01
C ARG A 108 4.16 -13.55 1.80
N VAL A 109 3.47 -12.80 0.95
CA VAL A 109 4.08 -12.20 -0.26
C VAL A 109 5.20 -11.23 0.11
N THR A 110 5.07 -10.49 1.21
CA THR A 110 6.09 -9.52 1.65
C THR A 110 7.47 -10.17 1.87
N VAL A 111 7.49 -11.40 2.39
CA VAL A 111 8.73 -12.16 2.62
C VAL A 111 9.37 -12.62 1.30
N LEU A 112 8.57 -12.77 0.23
CA LEU A 112 9.01 -13.31 -1.06
C LEU A 112 9.43 -12.23 -2.07
N ILE A 113 9.15 -10.95 -1.81
CA ILE A 113 9.47 -9.84 -2.74
C ILE A 113 10.93 -9.87 -3.22
N PRO A 114 11.95 -10.02 -2.35
CA PRO A 114 13.33 -10.00 -2.82
C PRO A 114 13.56 -11.07 -3.89
N GLN A 115 13.10 -12.30 -3.62
CA GLN A 115 13.28 -13.44 -4.52
C GLN A 115 12.55 -13.26 -5.86
N GLU A 116 11.32 -12.75 -5.84
CA GLU A 116 10.52 -12.54 -7.06
C GLU A 116 11.08 -11.41 -7.94
N MET A 117 11.62 -10.35 -7.31
CA MET A 117 12.29 -9.25 -8.02
C MET A 117 13.58 -9.74 -8.69
N PHE A 118 14.39 -10.55 -8.01
CA PHE A 118 15.57 -11.19 -8.61
C PHE A 118 15.20 -12.13 -9.76
N ARG A 119 14.16 -12.96 -9.61
CA ARG A 119 13.71 -13.92 -10.66
C ARG A 119 13.21 -13.26 -11.93
N ARG A 120 12.48 -12.14 -11.83
CA ARG A 120 11.98 -11.39 -13.00
C ARG A 120 13.12 -10.76 -13.81
N ASN A 121 14.17 -10.31 -13.15
CA ASN A 121 15.34 -9.72 -13.81
C ASN A 121 16.29 -10.78 -14.40
N ALA A 122 16.29 -12.00 -13.85
CA ALA A 122 17.12 -13.11 -14.33
C ALA A 122 16.54 -13.86 -15.54
N ARG A 123 15.34 -13.50 -16.05
CA ARG A 123 14.85 -14.00 -17.34
C ARG A 123 15.43 -13.10 -18.43
N PRO A 124 16.42 -13.54 -19.23
CA PRO A 124 16.75 -12.84 -20.45
C PRO A 124 15.47 -12.83 -21.30
N GLN A 125 15.13 -11.67 -21.87
CA GLN A 125 14.21 -11.65 -23.00
C GLN A 125 14.72 -12.71 -23.98
N ALA A 126 13.94 -13.79 -24.16
CA ALA A 126 14.22 -14.75 -25.20
C ALA A 126 14.07 -13.99 -26.51
N ILE A 127 15.19 -13.47 -27.01
CA ILE A 127 15.30 -12.88 -28.34
C ILE A 127 14.88 -14.00 -29.28
N LYS A 128 13.68 -13.90 -29.86
CA LYS A 128 13.32 -14.68 -31.02
C LYS A 128 14.22 -14.18 -32.14
N LEU A 129 15.31 -14.89 -32.39
CA LEU A 129 16.05 -14.81 -33.65
C LEU A 129 15.15 -15.49 -34.69
N SER A 130 14.45 -14.66 -35.46
CA SER A 130 13.82 -15.02 -36.74
C SER A 130 14.85 -14.93 -37.86
#